data_AF-A0AAV8X4Q4-F1
#
_entry.id   AF-A0AAV8X4Q4-F1
#
_cell.length_a   1.000
_cell.length_b   1.000
_cell.length_c   1.000
_cell.angle_alpha   90.00
_cell.angle_beta   90.00
_cell.angle_gamma   90.00
#
_symmetry.space_group_name_H-M   'P 1'
#
loop_
_entity.id
_entity.type
_entity.pdbx_description
1 polymer ?
#
loop_
_entity_poly.entity_id
_entity_poly.type
_entity_poly.pdbx_seq_one_letter_code
_entity_poly.pdbx_strand_id
1 'polypeptide(L)'
;MSVYTGSLDSAGGKGHTKKVVLGLMENHLNCGHSIFMDNFYVIVDLAKELLRKKIYCIGMLRGNRKGNPKQIINAKLQKGQSLAKYQNGLLVRKWRDKRDVLYLSTEFKNNLIEYENRRGDKITKLLPILKHNEFMSGVDRKDQMMAYYPCERKTLRWYKKLGIHLFQLILVNSHYLYNKHCGQKMTHKKKKCRVCTQKKLRKDTIYECGTCPEKSGLCLNECFIIYHREKDLL
;
A
#
# COMPACT_ATOMS: atom_id res chain seq x y z
N MET A 1 -0.33 16.55 -7.92
CA MET A 1 0.78 16.01 -7.09
C MET A 1 1.28 17.16 -6.24
N SER A 2 1.34 17.01 -4.92
CA SER A 2 1.91 17.99 -4.00
C SER A 2 3.15 17.42 -3.33
N VAL A 3 4.15 18.26 -3.10
CA VAL A 3 5.39 17.88 -2.39
C VAL A 3 5.27 18.40 -0.97
N TYR A 4 5.45 17.51 0.01
CA TYR A 4 5.48 17.93 1.41
C TYR A 4 6.75 18.74 1.69
N THR A 5 6.58 20.00 2.08
CA THR A 5 7.69 20.95 2.35
C THR A 5 7.96 21.16 3.84
N GLY A 6 7.37 20.33 4.71
CA GLY A 6 7.58 20.42 6.15
C GLY A 6 6.60 21.36 6.85
N SER A 7 7.07 22.06 7.87
CA SER A 7 6.24 22.94 8.73
C SER A 7 5.69 24.17 8.00
N LEU A 8 6.30 24.57 6.89
CA LEU A 8 5.89 25.72 6.07
C LEU A 8 4.84 25.36 5.02
N ASP A 9 4.47 24.08 4.91
CA ASP A 9 3.43 23.65 3.98
C ASP A 9 2.06 24.19 4.43
N SER A 10 1.24 24.63 3.47
CA SER A 10 -0.18 24.94 3.66
C SER A 10 -0.95 23.80 4.35
N ALA A 11 -0.59 22.56 4.03
CA ALA A 11 -1.11 21.36 4.66
C ALA A 11 -0.44 21.06 6.01
N GLY A 12 0.58 21.80 6.43
CA GLY A 12 1.32 21.61 7.68
C GLY A 12 0.51 21.91 8.94
N GLY A 13 1.06 21.48 10.08
CA GLY A 13 0.54 21.77 11.43
C GLY A 13 -0.58 20.85 11.92
N LYS A 14 -1.38 21.35 12.88
CA LYS A 14 -2.50 20.58 13.46
C LYS A 14 -3.50 20.19 12.37
N GLY A 15 -3.86 18.91 12.32
CA GLY A 15 -4.79 18.38 11.32
C GLY A 15 -4.19 18.17 9.93
N HIS A 16 -2.85 18.07 9.82
CA HIS A 16 -2.15 17.82 8.56
C HIS A 16 -2.77 16.70 7.71
N THR A 17 -3.03 15.54 8.32
CA THR A 17 -3.63 14.39 7.65
C THR A 17 -4.98 14.72 7.00
N LYS A 18 -5.81 15.52 7.68
CA LYS A 18 -7.11 15.95 7.19
C LYS A 18 -6.94 16.90 6.00
N LYS A 19 -6.07 17.89 6.10
CA LYS A 19 -5.79 18.86 5.03
C LYS A 19 -5.28 18.17 3.77
N VAL A 20 -4.32 17.24 3.92
CA VAL A 20 -3.76 16.47 2.79
C VAL A 20 -4.85 15.69 2.07
N VAL A 21 -5.68 14.93 2.79
CA VAL A 21 -6.73 14.12 2.16
C VAL A 21 -7.76 15.01 1.45
N LEU A 22 -8.20 16.10 2.09
CA LEU A 22 -9.18 17.00 1.48
C LEU A 22 -8.62 17.72 0.24
N GLY A 23 -7.35 18.16 0.29
CA GLY A 23 -6.69 18.80 -0.85
C GLY A 23 -6.48 17.84 -2.02
N LEU A 24 -6.12 16.57 -1.76
CA LEU A 24 -6.02 15.55 -2.81
C LEU A 24 -7.38 15.20 -3.44
N MET A 25 -8.46 15.37 -2.69
CA MET A 25 -9.82 15.02 -3.13
C MET A 25 -10.61 16.21 -3.67
N GLU A 26 -10.05 17.42 -3.69
CA GLU A 26 -10.74 18.66 -4.06
C GLU A 26 -11.46 18.57 -5.43
N ASN A 27 -10.80 17.95 -6.42
CA ASN A 27 -11.35 17.76 -7.77
C ASN A 27 -12.24 16.50 -7.92
N HIS A 28 -12.46 15.76 -6.84
CA HIS A 28 -13.22 14.49 -6.83
C HIS A 28 -14.33 14.47 -5.78
N LEU A 29 -14.71 15.64 -5.28
CA LEU A 29 -15.83 15.81 -4.35
C LEU A 29 -17.17 15.53 -5.06
N ASN A 30 -18.13 14.97 -4.32
CA ASN A 30 -19.50 14.70 -4.78
C ASN A 30 -19.68 13.68 -5.92
N CYS A 31 -18.61 12.99 -6.34
CA CYS A 31 -18.68 12.00 -7.41
C CYS A 31 -19.06 10.58 -6.95
N GLY A 32 -19.22 10.34 -5.64
CA GLY A 32 -19.53 9.00 -5.11
C GLY A 32 -18.34 8.03 -5.07
N HIS A 33 -17.10 8.55 -5.12
CA HIS A 33 -15.90 7.71 -5.06
C HIS A 33 -15.67 7.10 -3.68
N SER A 34 -14.97 5.96 -3.65
CA SER A 34 -14.49 5.29 -2.44
C SER A 34 -12.98 5.42 -2.30
N ILE A 35 -12.53 5.95 -1.16
CA ILE A 35 -11.11 6.10 -0.84
C ILE A 35 -10.68 4.99 0.12
N PHE A 36 -9.58 4.32 -0.22
CA PHE A 36 -8.89 3.40 0.65
C PHE A 36 -7.60 4.06 1.15
N MET A 37 -7.45 4.18 2.47
CA MET A 37 -6.36 4.96 3.07
C MET A 37 -5.57 4.14 4.10
N ASP A 38 -4.26 4.38 4.14
CA ASP A 38 -3.41 3.89 5.22
C ASP A 38 -3.86 4.47 6.57
N ASN A 39 -3.60 3.73 7.64
CA ASN A 39 -3.94 4.05 9.02
C ASN A 39 -3.44 5.43 9.48
N PHE A 40 -2.45 6.00 8.79
CA PHE A 40 -1.95 7.33 9.07
C PHE A 40 -2.93 8.44 8.66
N TYR A 41 -3.78 8.22 7.67
CA TYR A 41 -4.75 9.24 7.22
C TYR A 41 -6.14 9.04 7.84
N VAL A 42 -6.42 7.84 8.36
CA VAL A 42 -7.74 7.45 8.86
C VAL A 42 -8.05 8.12 10.21
N ILE A 43 -9.07 8.97 10.24
CA ILE A 43 -9.60 9.65 11.43
C ILE A 43 -11.14 9.68 11.33
N VAL A 44 -11.82 9.41 12.45
CA VAL A 44 -13.30 9.38 12.51
C VAL A 44 -13.93 10.70 12.05
N ASP A 45 -13.39 11.83 12.47
CA ASP A 45 -13.92 13.15 12.09
C ASP A 45 -13.72 13.44 10.59
N LEU A 46 -12.59 13.03 10.01
CA LEU A 46 -12.35 13.12 8.57
C LEU A 46 -13.34 12.25 7.80
N ALA A 47 -13.61 11.03 8.27
CA ALA A 47 -14.55 10.12 7.62
C ALA A 47 -15.98 10.70 7.57
N LYS A 48 -16.42 11.37 8.64
CA LYS A 48 -17.72 12.07 8.67
C LYS A 48 -17.78 13.21 7.65
N GLU A 49 -16.69 13.96 7.50
CA GLU A 49 -16.62 15.07 6.55
C GLU A 49 -16.58 14.60 5.09
N LEU A 50 -15.83 13.53 4.81
CA LEU A 50 -15.82 12.89 3.49
C LEU A 50 -17.23 12.38 3.13
N LEU A 51 -17.93 11.75 4.07
CA LEU A 51 -19.29 11.27 3.84
C LEU A 51 -20.26 12.41 3.50
N ARG A 52 -20.13 13.57 4.16
CA ARG A 52 -20.92 14.78 3.82
C ARG A 52 -20.63 15.30 2.41
N LYS A 53 -19.41 15.10 1.91
CA LYS A 53 -18.99 15.45 0.55
C LYS A 53 -19.23 14.30 -0.46
N LYS A 54 -20.10 13.34 -0.12
CA LYS A 54 -20.43 12.12 -0.88
C LYS A 54 -19.19 11.35 -1.34
N ILE A 55 -18.21 11.24 -0.45
CA ILE A 55 -17.04 10.39 -0.62
C ILE A 55 -17.07 9.31 0.46
N TYR A 56 -16.97 8.06 0.03
CA TYR A 56 -16.86 6.95 0.94
C TYR A 56 -15.41 6.68 1.30
N CYS A 57 -15.16 6.15 2.49
CA CYS A 57 -13.81 5.84 2.92
C CYS A 57 -13.75 4.57 3.76
N ILE A 58 -12.66 3.83 3.56
CA ILE A 58 -12.33 2.63 4.32
C ILE A 58 -10.85 2.70 4.72
N GLY A 59 -10.58 2.38 5.97
CA GLY A 59 -9.21 2.26 6.42
C GLY A 59 -9.04 1.73 7.82
N MET A 60 -7.81 1.30 8.10
CA MET A 60 -7.42 0.77 9.40
C MET A 60 -7.30 1.91 10.41
N LEU A 61 -7.84 1.72 11.61
CA LEU A 61 -7.81 2.72 12.67
C LEU A 61 -6.65 2.48 13.62
N ARG A 62 -5.93 3.55 13.96
CA ARG A 62 -5.01 3.55 15.10
C ARG A 62 -5.79 3.83 16.38
N GLY A 63 -5.75 2.91 17.34
CA GLY A 63 -6.53 3.01 18.59
C GLY A 63 -6.20 4.23 19.44
N ASN A 64 -4.96 4.74 19.36
CA ASN A 64 -4.50 5.91 20.11
C ASN A 64 -4.94 7.27 19.55
N ARG A 65 -5.71 7.30 18.45
CA ARG A 65 -6.18 8.56 17.85
C ARG A 65 -7.37 9.16 18.61
N LYS A 66 -7.36 10.50 18.73
CA LYS A 66 -8.49 11.28 19.25
C LYS A 66 -9.73 11.09 18.37
N GLY A 67 -10.91 11.10 18.99
CA GLY A 67 -12.20 11.00 18.31
C GLY A 67 -12.72 9.57 18.10
N ASN A 68 -11.91 8.56 18.41
CA ASN A 68 -12.36 7.17 18.35
C ASN A 68 -13.30 6.83 19.52
N PRO A 69 -14.33 6.00 19.31
CA PRO A 69 -15.24 5.57 20.37
C PRO A 69 -14.53 4.65 21.38
N LYS A 70 -14.31 5.17 22.60
CA LYS A 70 -13.61 4.46 23.69
C LYS A 70 -14.26 3.11 24.03
N GLN A 71 -15.59 3.03 23.95
CA GLN A 71 -16.37 1.80 24.15
C GLN A 71 -15.90 0.66 23.24
N ILE A 72 -15.55 0.96 21.99
CA ILE A 72 -15.09 -0.04 21.02
C ILE A 72 -13.62 -0.36 21.20
N ILE A 73 -12.78 0.66 21.41
CA ILE A 73 -11.32 0.46 21.54
C ILE A 73 -10.99 -0.36 22.78
N ASN A 74 -11.61 -0.04 23.92
CA ASN A 74 -11.30 -0.63 25.21
C ASN A 74 -12.00 -1.98 25.44
N ALA A 75 -12.91 -2.39 24.54
CA ALA A 75 -13.58 -3.67 24.64
C ALA A 75 -12.56 -4.82 24.58
N LYS A 76 -12.61 -5.71 25.57
CA LYS A 76 -11.86 -6.97 25.57
C LYS A 76 -12.66 -8.00 24.78
N LEU A 77 -12.07 -8.52 23.71
CA LEU A 77 -12.72 -9.47 22.81
C LEU A 77 -11.98 -10.80 22.83
N GLN A 78 -12.72 -11.90 22.80
CA GLN A 78 -12.16 -13.23 22.54
C GLN A 78 -11.88 -13.41 21.03
N LYS A 79 -11.03 -14.37 20.66
CA LYS A 79 -10.74 -14.67 19.25
C LYS A 79 -12.03 -15.01 18.50
N GLY A 80 -12.24 -14.39 17.36
CA GLY A 80 -13.46 -14.51 16.54
C GLY A 80 -14.56 -13.50 16.94
N GLN A 81 -14.53 -12.95 18.15
CA GLN A 81 -15.50 -11.94 18.57
C GLN A 81 -15.23 -10.59 17.93
N SER A 82 -16.30 -9.81 17.87
CA SER A 82 -16.30 -8.54 17.15
C SER A 82 -17.32 -7.58 17.74
N LEU A 83 -16.95 -6.31 17.81
CA LEU A 83 -17.81 -5.25 18.34
C LEU A 83 -17.81 -4.08 17.37
N ALA A 84 -19.00 -3.66 16.94
CA ALA A 84 -19.21 -2.59 16.00
C ALA A 84 -20.04 -1.47 16.63
N LYS A 85 -19.73 -0.23 16.26
CA LYS A 85 -20.57 0.93 16.51
C LYS A 85 -20.91 1.60 15.20
N TYR A 86 -22.19 1.85 15.00
CA TYR A 86 -22.71 2.60 13.86
C TYR A 86 -23.15 3.98 14.32
N GLN A 87 -22.77 5.01 13.58
CA GLN A 87 -23.23 6.36 13.83
C GLN A 87 -23.24 7.15 12.52
N ASN A 88 -24.41 7.68 12.12
CA ASN A 88 -24.58 8.58 10.97
C ASN A 88 -23.93 8.03 9.68
N GLY A 89 -24.17 6.76 9.34
CA GLY A 89 -23.58 6.11 8.15
C GLY A 89 -22.10 5.73 8.26
N LEU A 90 -21.46 5.99 9.40
CA LEU A 90 -20.11 5.53 9.71
C LEU A 90 -20.14 4.27 10.58
N LEU A 91 -19.40 3.25 10.15
CA LEU A 91 -19.10 2.05 10.94
C LEU A 91 -17.68 2.17 11.51
N VAL A 92 -17.55 2.04 12.83
CA VAL A 92 -16.26 1.78 13.50
C VAL A 92 -16.33 0.41 14.16
N ARG A 93 -15.34 -0.44 13.90
CA ARG A 93 -15.35 -1.81 14.38
C ARG A 93 -14.01 -2.26 14.93
N LYS A 94 -14.09 -3.07 15.99
CA LYS A 94 -13.01 -3.87 16.54
C LYS A 94 -13.30 -5.35 16.31
N TRP A 95 -12.34 -6.08 15.77
CA TRP A 95 -12.41 -7.52 15.56
C TRP A 95 -11.14 -8.18 16.08
N ARG A 96 -11.27 -9.27 16.83
CA ARG A 96 -10.12 -10.03 17.35
C ARG A 96 -9.91 -11.27 16.50
N ASP A 97 -8.84 -11.29 15.72
CA ASP A 97 -8.29 -12.52 15.16
C ASP A 97 -7.09 -12.96 16.03
N LYS A 98 -5.87 -13.07 15.46
CA LYS A 98 -4.64 -13.22 16.25
C LYS A 98 -4.32 -11.97 17.07
N ARG A 99 -4.71 -10.80 16.54
CA ARG A 99 -4.54 -9.48 17.17
C ARG A 99 -5.83 -8.68 16.99
N ASP A 100 -5.95 -7.61 17.76
CA ASP A 100 -7.03 -6.65 17.58
C ASP A 100 -6.85 -5.92 16.25
N VAL A 101 -7.88 -5.97 15.41
CA VAL A 101 -7.99 -5.20 14.18
C VAL A 101 -9.07 -4.16 14.37
N LEU A 102 -8.68 -2.90 14.24
CA LEU A 102 -9.57 -1.74 14.29
C LEU A 102 -9.66 -1.15 12.89
N TYR A 103 -10.87 -0.88 12.42
CA TYR A 103 -11.09 -0.23 11.13
C TYR A 103 -12.36 0.62 11.14
N LEU A 104 -12.43 1.52 10.17
CA LEU A 104 -13.66 2.24 9.85
C LEU A 104 -14.06 2.03 8.40
N SER A 105 -15.36 2.15 8.15
CA SER A 105 -15.98 2.06 6.84
C SER A 105 -17.20 2.97 6.77
N THR A 106 -17.38 3.70 5.69
CA THR A 106 -18.63 4.43 5.40
C THR A 106 -19.43 3.83 4.24
N GLU A 107 -18.91 2.79 3.59
CA GLU A 107 -19.53 2.15 2.42
C GLU A 107 -20.07 0.76 2.76
N PHE A 108 -19.19 -0.09 3.27
CA PHE A 108 -19.48 -1.50 3.44
C PHE A 108 -20.16 -1.80 4.77
N LYS A 109 -21.16 -2.69 4.70
CA LYS A 109 -21.76 -3.34 5.87
C LYS A 109 -20.79 -4.33 6.50
N ASN A 110 -21.09 -4.70 7.73
CA ASN A 110 -20.27 -5.58 8.55
C ASN A 110 -20.52 -7.07 8.23
N ASN A 111 -20.35 -7.43 6.96
CA ASN A 111 -20.61 -8.80 6.51
C ASN A 111 -19.33 -9.64 6.62
N LEU A 112 -19.49 -10.85 7.12
CA LEU A 112 -18.48 -11.90 7.06
C LEU A 112 -18.64 -12.62 5.72
N ILE A 113 -17.55 -12.78 4.98
CA ILE A 113 -17.52 -13.52 3.73
C ILE A 113 -16.46 -14.60 3.78
N GLU A 114 -16.72 -15.71 3.12
CA GLU A 114 -15.71 -16.73 2.88
C GLU A 114 -14.73 -16.23 1.82
N TYR A 115 -13.44 -16.36 2.11
CA TYR A 115 -12.36 -15.95 1.24
C TYR A 115 -11.36 -17.09 1.14
N GLU A 116 -11.03 -17.48 -0.08
CA GLU A 116 -9.96 -18.45 -0.33
C GLU A 116 -8.61 -17.73 -0.38
N ASN A 117 -7.70 -18.15 0.49
CA ASN A 117 -6.35 -17.61 0.49
C ASN A 117 -5.55 -18.11 -0.72
N ARG A 118 -4.40 -17.48 -1.01
CA ARG A 118 -3.45 -17.92 -2.06
C ARG A 118 -2.91 -19.35 -1.86
N ARG A 119 -3.21 -19.98 -0.73
CA ARG A 119 -2.82 -21.35 -0.36
C ARG A 119 -3.96 -22.37 -0.55
N GLY A 120 -5.15 -21.92 -0.97
CA GLY A 120 -6.34 -22.77 -1.08
C GLY A 120 -7.19 -22.85 0.20
N ASP A 121 -6.72 -22.29 1.32
CA ASP A 121 -7.47 -22.34 2.59
C ASP A 121 -8.69 -21.41 2.56
N LYS A 122 -9.88 -21.95 2.88
CA LYS A 122 -11.11 -21.15 3.08
C LYS A 122 -11.09 -20.50 4.47
N ILE A 123 -11.06 -19.18 4.50
CA ILE A 123 -11.00 -18.37 5.73
C ILE A 123 -12.16 -17.38 5.73
N THR A 124 -12.88 -17.27 6.83
CA THR A 124 -13.90 -16.25 7.01
C THR A 124 -13.26 -14.92 7.36
N LYS A 125 -13.57 -13.86 6.60
CA LYS A 125 -13.02 -12.52 6.83
C LYS A 125 -14.06 -11.44 6.56
N LEU A 126 -13.87 -10.29 7.18
CA LEU A 126 -14.77 -9.14 7.03
C LEU A 126 -14.61 -8.50 5.64
N LEU A 127 -15.74 -8.27 4.96
CA LEU A 127 -15.80 -7.66 3.64
C LEU A 127 -15.02 -6.32 3.54
N PRO A 128 -15.17 -5.36 4.49
CA PRO A 128 -14.42 -4.11 4.43
C PRO A 128 -12.90 -4.31 4.46
N ILE A 129 -12.41 -5.29 5.23
CA ILE A 129 -10.97 -5.58 5.33
C ILE A 129 -10.46 -6.22 4.04
N LEU A 130 -11.25 -7.10 3.43
CA LEU A 130 -10.90 -7.72 2.15
C LEU A 130 -10.80 -6.67 1.05
N LYS A 131 -11.81 -5.80 0.93
CA LYS A 131 -11.80 -4.69 -0.03
C LYS A 131 -10.66 -3.72 0.21
N HIS A 132 -10.38 -3.39 1.47
CA HIS A 132 -9.22 -2.58 1.82
C HIS A 132 -7.92 -3.21 1.33
N ASN A 133 -7.67 -4.49 1.62
CA ASN A 133 -6.45 -5.17 1.18
C ASN A 133 -6.32 -5.25 -0.35
N GLU A 134 -7.45 -5.41 -1.06
CA GLU A 134 -7.51 -5.45 -2.52
C GLU A 134 -7.02 -4.12 -3.13
N PHE A 135 -7.54 -2.99 -2.65
CA PHE A 135 -7.27 -1.66 -3.23
C PHE A 135 -6.04 -0.95 -2.65
N MET A 136 -5.60 -1.28 -1.43
CA MET A 136 -4.41 -0.65 -0.82
C MET A 136 -3.10 -0.97 -1.55
N SER A 137 -3.06 -2.06 -2.32
CA SER A 137 -1.84 -2.52 -2.98
C SER A 137 -1.38 -1.63 -4.16
N GLY A 138 -2.16 -0.62 -4.56
CA GLY A 138 -1.88 0.20 -5.74
C GLY A 138 -0.63 1.08 -5.60
N VAL A 139 -0.51 1.80 -4.48
CA VAL A 139 0.64 2.69 -4.22
C VAL A 139 1.92 1.88 -4.03
N ASP A 140 1.87 0.84 -3.20
CA ASP A 140 3.00 -0.06 -2.96
C ASP A 140 3.52 -0.70 -4.25
N ARG A 141 2.63 -1.06 -5.18
CA ARG A 141 3.03 -1.63 -6.47
C ARG A 141 3.79 -0.62 -7.32
N LYS A 142 3.33 0.64 -7.37
CA LYS A 142 4.04 1.72 -8.08
C LYS A 142 5.41 1.95 -7.46
N ASP A 143 5.48 2.06 -6.14
CA ASP A 143 6.73 2.29 -5.42
C ASP A 143 7.71 1.12 -5.58
N GLN A 144 7.19 -0.11 -5.57
CA GLN A 144 7.95 -1.31 -5.90
C GLN A 144 8.51 -1.25 -7.34
N MET A 145 7.70 -0.83 -8.32
CA MET A 145 8.16 -0.69 -9.71
C MET A 145 9.28 0.36 -9.84
N MET A 146 9.15 1.50 -9.16
CA MET A 146 10.18 2.53 -9.15
C MET A 146 11.46 2.05 -8.44
N ALA A 147 11.32 1.27 -7.37
CA ALA A 147 12.45 0.71 -6.62
C ALA A 147 13.30 -0.30 -7.43
N TYR A 148 12.72 -0.97 -8.43
CA TYR A 148 13.48 -1.87 -9.31
C TYR A 148 14.39 -1.13 -10.30
N TYR A 149 14.04 0.10 -10.66
CA TYR A 149 14.78 0.92 -11.63
C TYR A 149 15.23 2.23 -10.97
N PRO A 150 16.07 2.20 -9.92
CA PRO A 150 16.47 3.40 -9.21
C PRO A 150 17.37 4.26 -10.10
N CYS A 151 16.83 5.36 -10.63
CA CYS A 151 17.59 6.35 -11.39
C CYS A 151 18.25 7.40 -10.49
N GLU A 152 17.89 7.43 -9.20
CA GLU A 152 18.40 8.39 -8.22
C GLU A 152 19.77 7.96 -7.67
N ARG A 153 20.83 8.69 -8.05
CA ARG A 153 22.16 8.51 -7.44
C ARG A 153 22.29 9.30 -6.15
N LYS A 154 23.03 8.75 -5.16
CA LYS A 154 23.22 9.37 -3.83
C LYS A 154 23.75 10.81 -3.92
N THR A 155 24.67 11.08 -4.85
CA THR A 155 25.38 12.35 -5.04
C THR A 155 24.55 13.47 -5.68
N LEU A 156 23.31 13.19 -6.12
CA LEU A 156 22.47 14.19 -6.74
C LEU A 156 21.86 15.15 -5.70
N ARG A 157 21.82 16.45 -6.04
CA ARG A 157 21.08 17.47 -5.28
C ARG A 157 19.58 17.14 -5.28
N TRP A 158 18.87 17.48 -4.20
CA TRP A 158 17.49 17.03 -3.95
C TRP A 158 16.50 17.39 -5.07
N TYR A 159 16.59 18.59 -5.66
CA TYR A 159 15.68 19.01 -6.74
C TYR A 159 15.89 18.18 -8.03
N LYS A 160 17.12 17.71 -8.28
CA LYS A 160 17.40 16.80 -9.41
C LYS A 160 16.77 15.43 -9.18
N LYS A 161 16.77 14.94 -7.93
CA LYS A 161 16.08 13.70 -7.55
C LYS A 161 14.58 13.82 -7.80
N LEU A 162 13.98 14.96 -7.42
CA LEU A 162 12.58 15.23 -7.71
C LEU A 162 12.28 15.21 -9.22
N GLY A 163 13.11 15.85 -10.04
CA GLY A 163 12.97 15.82 -11.50
C GLY A 163 13.04 14.40 -12.07
N ILE A 164 14.03 13.61 -11.66
CA ILE A 164 14.17 12.20 -12.07
C ILE A 164 12.95 11.38 -11.65
N HIS A 165 12.46 11.58 -10.43
CA HIS A 165 11.27 10.90 -9.92
C HIS A 165 10.02 11.20 -10.76
N LEU A 166 9.84 12.45 -11.20
CA LEU A 166 8.76 12.83 -12.10
C LEU A 166 8.84 12.09 -13.44
N PHE A 167 10.03 11.99 -14.04
CA PHE A 167 10.23 11.21 -15.27
C PHE A 167 9.93 9.72 -15.07
N GLN A 168 10.38 9.14 -13.96
CA GLN A 168 10.04 7.74 -13.62
C GLN A 168 8.53 7.55 -13.47
N LEU A 169 7.84 8.49 -12.83
CA LEU A 169 6.38 8.45 -12.68
C LEU A 169 5.66 8.48 -14.03
N ILE A 170 6.10 9.35 -14.95
CA ILE A 170 5.56 9.42 -16.32
C ILE A 170 5.76 8.08 -17.04
N LEU A 171 6.94 7.48 -16.94
CA LEU A 171 7.23 6.19 -17.57
C LEU A 171 6.36 5.06 -17.00
N VAL A 172 6.21 4.98 -15.67
CA VAL A 172 5.36 3.97 -15.03
C VAL A 172 3.89 4.15 -15.43
N ASN A 173 3.39 5.39 -15.48
CA ASN A 173 2.02 5.67 -15.91
C ASN A 173 1.80 5.33 -17.39
N SER A 174 2.77 5.66 -18.25
CA SER A 174 2.73 5.34 -19.68
C SER A 174 2.72 3.83 -19.91
N HIS A 175 3.56 3.09 -19.18
CA HIS A 175 3.58 1.61 -19.21
C HIS A 175 2.28 0.99 -18.73
N TYR A 176 1.68 1.54 -17.66
CA TYR A 176 0.39 1.09 -17.17
C TYR A 176 -0.72 1.30 -18.22
N LEU A 177 -0.79 2.48 -18.84
CA LEU A 177 -1.74 2.78 -19.91
C LEU A 177 -1.54 1.88 -21.13
N TYR A 178 -0.29 1.71 -21.59
CA TYR A 178 0.04 0.80 -22.67
C TYR A 178 -0.49 -0.61 -22.39
N ASN A 179 -0.22 -1.17 -21.21
CA ASN A 179 -0.67 -2.52 -20.86
C ASN A 179 -2.18 -2.64 -20.65
N LYS A 180 -2.88 -1.53 -20.38
CA LYS A 180 -4.34 -1.49 -20.24
C LYS A 180 -5.02 -1.49 -21.61
N HIS A 181 -4.44 -0.82 -22.60
CA HIS A 181 -5.07 -0.59 -23.90
C HIS A 181 -4.49 -1.42 -25.04
N CYS A 182 -3.27 -1.93 -24.93
CA CYS A 182 -2.64 -2.81 -25.90
C CYS A 182 -2.82 -4.28 -25.48
N GLY A 183 -3.26 -5.13 -26.42
CA GLY A 183 -3.47 -6.57 -26.17
C GLY A 183 -2.18 -7.34 -25.85
N GLN A 184 -1.01 -6.77 -26.14
CA GLN A 184 0.28 -7.33 -25.77
C GLN A 184 0.78 -6.72 -24.46
N LYS A 185 0.82 -7.53 -23.40
CA LYS A 185 1.34 -7.11 -22.10
C LYS A 185 2.87 -7.00 -22.15
N MET A 186 3.39 -5.78 -22.10
CA MET A 186 4.81 -5.56 -21.82
C MET A 186 5.09 -5.79 -20.34
N THR A 187 5.85 -6.85 -20.05
CA THR A 187 6.27 -7.16 -18.68
C THR A 187 7.63 -6.55 -18.37
N HIS A 188 7.80 -6.05 -17.15
CA HIS A 188 9.12 -5.66 -16.67
C HIS A 188 9.97 -6.91 -16.43
N LYS A 189 11.20 -6.91 -16.94
CA LYS A 189 12.18 -7.96 -16.64
C LYS A 189 12.47 -7.96 -15.14
N LYS A 190 12.04 -9.01 -14.44
CA LYS A 190 12.38 -9.28 -13.04
C LYS A 190 12.64 -10.77 -12.87
N LYS A 191 13.70 -11.11 -12.13
CA LYS A 191 14.06 -12.48 -11.75
C LYS A 191 14.25 -12.55 -10.25
N LYS A 192 13.96 -13.70 -9.64
CA LYS A 192 14.30 -13.93 -8.24
C LYS A 192 15.81 -14.06 -8.10
N CYS A 193 16.39 -13.43 -7.09
CA CYS A 193 17.81 -13.60 -6.82
C CYS A 193 18.06 -15.03 -6.29
N ARG A 194 18.92 -15.81 -6.98
CA ARG A 194 19.20 -17.21 -6.61
C ARG A 194 19.82 -17.34 -5.22
N VAL A 195 20.83 -16.52 -4.91
CA VAL A 195 21.52 -16.51 -3.61
C VAL A 195 20.59 -16.07 -2.47
N CYS A 196 19.79 -15.02 -2.66
CA CYS A 196 18.83 -14.61 -1.64
C CYS A 196 17.79 -15.70 -1.37
N THR A 197 17.32 -16.36 -2.44
CA THR A 197 16.34 -17.44 -2.32
C THR A 197 16.88 -18.61 -1.50
N GLN A 198 18.14 -19.00 -1.71
CA GLN A 198 18.83 -20.02 -0.90
C GLN A 198 18.89 -19.63 0.58
N LYS A 199 19.13 -18.34 0.88
CA LYS A 199 19.10 -17.79 2.26
C LYS A 199 17.69 -17.57 2.82
N LYS A 200 16.64 -18.09 2.17
CA LYS A 200 15.22 -17.87 2.52
C LYS A 200 14.81 -16.38 2.54
N LEU A 201 15.54 -15.53 1.84
CA LEU A 201 15.24 -14.11 1.67
C LEU A 201 14.54 -13.89 0.33
N ARG A 202 13.40 -13.19 0.35
CA ARG A 202 12.69 -12.82 -0.86
C ARG A 202 13.28 -11.54 -1.44
N LYS A 203 14.04 -11.64 -2.53
CA LYS A 203 14.58 -10.50 -3.25
C LYS A 203 14.51 -10.73 -4.76
N ASP A 204 13.91 -9.79 -5.47
CA ASP A 204 13.85 -9.78 -6.93
C ASP A 204 14.90 -8.80 -7.47
N THR A 205 15.41 -9.07 -8.66
CA THR A 205 16.48 -8.31 -9.33
C THR A 205 16.18 -8.20 -10.83
N ILE A 206 16.66 -7.11 -11.44
CA ILE A 206 16.62 -6.90 -12.89
C ILE A 206 17.90 -7.38 -13.58
N TYR A 207 18.93 -7.71 -12.80
CA TYR A 207 20.24 -8.13 -13.28
C TYR A 207 20.31 -9.65 -13.41
N GLU A 208 20.94 -10.10 -14.49
CA GLU A 208 21.24 -11.49 -14.75
C GLU A 208 22.71 -11.65 -15.15
N CYS A 209 23.28 -12.80 -14.85
CA CYS A 209 24.61 -13.12 -15.33
C CYS A 209 24.54 -13.49 -16.83
N GLY A 210 25.21 -12.70 -17.67
CA GLY A 210 25.24 -12.93 -19.12
C GLY A 210 26.14 -14.10 -19.54
N THR A 211 27.08 -14.52 -18.70
CA THR A 211 28.01 -15.63 -19.00
C THR A 211 27.46 -16.99 -18.55
N CYS A 212 26.50 -17.03 -17.61
CA CYS A 212 25.88 -18.27 -17.18
C CYS A 212 24.81 -18.75 -18.19
N PRO A 213 24.79 -20.05 -18.54
CA PRO A 213 23.75 -20.62 -19.42
C PRO A 213 22.33 -20.38 -18.91
N GLU A 214 22.13 -20.50 -17.59
CA GLU A 214 20.83 -20.33 -16.95
C GLU A 214 20.37 -18.86 -16.83
N LYS A 215 21.24 -17.88 -17.16
CA LYS A 215 20.99 -16.44 -16.97
C LYS A 215 20.32 -16.15 -15.62
N SER A 216 20.91 -16.71 -14.55
CA SER A 216 20.36 -16.61 -13.19
C SER A 216 20.25 -15.16 -12.75
N GLY A 217 19.12 -14.79 -12.12
CA GLY A 217 18.94 -13.47 -11.52
C GLY A 217 19.83 -13.32 -10.29
N LEU A 218 20.64 -12.26 -10.22
CA LEU A 218 21.56 -11.99 -9.11
C LEU A 218 21.44 -10.53 -8.66
N CYS A 219 21.53 -10.25 -7.36
CA CYS A 219 21.67 -8.88 -6.89
C CYS A 219 23.08 -8.38 -7.26
N LEU A 220 23.22 -7.08 -7.53
CA LEU A 220 24.53 -6.47 -7.78
C LEU A 220 25.48 -6.68 -6.59
N ASN A 221 26.75 -6.87 -6.91
CA ASN A 221 27.88 -7.01 -5.99
C ASN A 221 27.86 -8.32 -5.20
N GLU A 222 27.37 -8.32 -3.95
CA GLU A 222 27.55 -9.43 -3.01
C GLU A 222 26.97 -10.75 -3.53
N CYS A 223 25.71 -10.76 -3.97
CA CYS A 223 25.08 -11.99 -4.45
C CYS A 223 25.68 -12.47 -5.77
N PHE A 224 26.20 -11.56 -6.59
CA PHE A 224 26.90 -11.91 -7.82
C PHE A 224 28.22 -12.63 -7.49
N ILE A 225 29.02 -12.05 -6.60
CA ILE A 225 30.29 -12.64 -6.16
C ILE A 225 30.07 -14.01 -5.50
N ILE A 226 29.13 -14.12 -4.57
CA ILE A 226 28.83 -15.38 -3.87
C ILE A 226 28.45 -16.48 -4.86
N TYR A 227 27.54 -16.19 -5.79
CA TYR A 227 27.06 -17.18 -6.76
C TYR A 227 28.15 -17.73 -7.68
N HIS A 228 29.13 -16.89 -8.04
CA HIS A 228 30.22 -17.29 -8.92
C HIS A 228 31.40 -17.90 -8.15
N ARG A 229 31.70 -17.39 -6.95
CA ARG A 229 32.79 -17.90 -6.12
C ARG A 229 32.49 -19.27 -5.50
N GLU A 230 31.23 -19.55 -5.18
CA GLU A 230 30.79 -20.87 -4.69
C GLU A 230 30.54 -21.89 -5.81
N LYS A 231 30.59 -21.47 -7.08
CA LYS A 231 30.48 -22.36 -8.25
C LYS A 231 31.83 -22.93 -8.71
N ASP A 232 32.94 -22.29 -8.38
CA ASP A 232 34.30 -22.73 -8.74
C ASP A 232 34.86 -23.81 -7.78
N LEU A 233 34.01 -24.45 -6.96
CA LEU A 233 34.34 -25.50 -5.99
C LEU A 233 33.54 -26.81 -6.22
N LEU A 234 32.94 -26.97 -7.41
CA LEU A 234 32.32 -28.22 -7.87
C LEU A 234 32.95 -28.69 -9.17
#